data_AF-A0AAV2L534-F1
#
_entry.id   AF-A0AAV2L534-F1
#
_cell.length_a   1.000
_cell.length_b   1.000
_cell.length_c   1.000
_cell.angle_alpha   90.00
_cell.angle_beta   90.00
_cell.angle_gamma   90.00
#
_symmetry.space_group_name_H-M   'P 1'
#
loop_
_entity.id
_entity.type
_entity.pdbx_description
1 polymer ?
#
loop_
_entity_poly.entity_id
_entity_poly.type
_entity_poly.pdbx_seq_one_letter_code
_entity_poly.pdbx_strand_id
1 'polypeptide(L)'
;MRDNLLIMGISEDKGETYSIAENLVRAFLQEQLGIPEEEVKKIQVERAHRIGKRKEEGKPRPMVVKFASSKCNDGVLALSKRLKGTSFFITSQYPTEVVEKRHMGKQVRNNNKVAQ
;
A
#
# COMPACT_ATOMS: atom_id res chain seq x y z
N MET A 1 0.08 17.58 -1.18
CA MET A 1 -0.95 16.54 -0.94
C MET A 1 -0.30 15.18 -1.11
N ARG A 2 -0.13 14.44 0.00
CA ARG A 2 0.55 13.13 0.07
C ARG A 2 -0.31 12.15 0.88
N ASP A 3 -1.62 12.22 0.70
CA ASP A 3 -2.54 11.72 1.72
C ASP A 3 -3.04 10.30 1.41
N ASN A 4 -2.54 9.71 0.33
CA ASN A 4 -2.88 8.35 -0.06
C ASN A 4 -1.72 7.41 0.26
N LEU A 5 -2.06 6.25 0.81
CA LEU A 5 -1.14 5.13 0.99
C LEU A 5 -1.39 4.09 -0.10
N LEU A 6 -0.31 3.42 -0.49
CA LEU A 6 -0.31 2.25 -1.35
C LEU A 6 0.00 1.03 -0.49
N ILE A 7 -0.94 0.09 -0.45
CA ILE A 7 -0.75 -1.21 0.18
C ILE A 7 -0.56 -2.25 -0.93
N MET A 8 0.54 -3.00 -0.86
CA MET A 8 0.90 -4.01 -1.86
C MET A 8 0.92 -5.39 -1.22
N GLY A 9 0.56 -6.41 -2.00
CA GLY A 9 0.61 -7.82 -1.58
C GLY A 9 -0.73 -8.38 -1.08
N ILE A 10 -1.77 -7.56 -0.91
CA ILE A 10 -3.13 -8.05 -0.60
C ILE A 10 -3.69 -8.79 -1.81
N SER A 11 -4.06 -10.06 -1.64
CA SER A 11 -4.72 -10.89 -2.68
C SER A 11 -5.95 -10.20 -3.25
N GLU A 12 -6.24 -10.39 -4.54
CA GLU A 12 -7.38 -9.77 -5.22
C GLU A 12 -8.29 -10.81 -5.89
N ASP A 13 -9.60 -10.64 -5.73
CA ASP A 13 -10.61 -11.54 -6.28
C ASP A 13 -11.37 -10.93 -7.47
N LYS A 14 -12.06 -11.77 -8.25
CA LYS A 14 -12.96 -11.29 -9.31
C LYS A 14 -14.19 -10.64 -8.66
N GLY A 15 -14.52 -9.41 -9.06
CA GLY A 15 -15.66 -8.67 -8.53
C GLY A 15 -15.43 -7.93 -7.21
N GLU A 16 -14.17 -7.59 -6.86
CA GLU A 16 -13.87 -6.75 -5.69
C GLU A 16 -14.64 -5.41 -5.78
N THR A 17 -15.62 -5.22 -4.90
CA THR A 17 -16.40 -3.98 -4.77
C THR A 17 -15.71 -3.01 -3.81
N TYR A 18 -16.19 -1.77 -3.75
CA TYR A 18 -15.66 -0.78 -2.82
C TYR A 18 -15.73 -1.25 -1.36
N SER A 19 -16.85 -1.85 -0.94
CA SER A 19 -17.01 -2.36 0.43
C SER A 19 -16.04 -3.50 0.75
N ILE A 20 -15.79 -4.39 -0.22
CA ILE A 20 -14.82 -5.47 -0.06
C ILE A 20 -13.41 -4.89 0.08
N ALA A 21 -13.04 -3.92 -0.76
CA ALA A 21 -11.74 -3.25 -0.68
C ALA A 21 -11.53 -2.59 0.70
N GLU A 22 -12.54 -1.91 1.23
CA GLU A 22 -12.50 -1.28 2.55
C GLU A 22 -12.33 -2.31 3.67
N ASN A 23 -13.06 -3.43 3.61
CA ASN A 23 -12.93 -4.53 4.57
C ASN A 23 -11.55 -5.19 4.51
N LEU A 24 -10.98 -5.37 3.31
CA LEU A 24 -9.62 -5.87 3.14
C LEU A 24 -8.58 -4.93 3.77
N VAL A 25 -8.75 -3.61 3.66
CA VAL A 25 -7.89 -2.65 4.38
C VAL A 25 -8.01 -2.87 5.88
N ARG A 26 -9.23 -2.95 6.44
CA ARG A 26 -9.43 -3.12 7.89
C ARG A 26 -8.83 -4.41 8.41
N ALA A 27 -9.08 -5.53 7.74
CA ALA A 27 -8.48 -6.82 8.07
C ALA A 27 -6.95 -6.75 8.03
N PHE A 28 -6.39 -6.12 6.99
CA PHE A 28 -4.95 -5.92 6.88
C PHE A 28 -4.35 -5.09 8.04
N LEU A 29 -5.03 -4.00 8.44
CA LEU A 29 -4.59 -3.17 9.58
C LEU A 29 -4.61 -3.97 10.90
N GLN A 30 -5.61 -4.82 11.09
CA GLN A 30 -5.71 -5.66 12.27
C GLN A 30 -4.65 -6.77 12.28
N GLU A 31 -4.62 -7.60 11.23
CA GLU A 31 -3.82 -8.82 11.18
C GLU A 31 -2.33 -8.55 10.97
N GLN A 32 -1.99 -7.63 10.06
CA GLN A 32 -0.60 -7.43 9.62
C GLN A 32 0.08 -6.29 10.38
N LEU A 33 -0.68 -5.26 10.79
CA LEU A 33 -0.12 -4.17 11.59
C LEU A 33 -0.38 -4.33 13.09
N GLY A 34 -1.23 -5.28 13.51
CA GLY A 34 -1.52 -5.54 14.92
C GLY A 34 -2.26 -4.38 15.60
N ILE A 35 -3.10 -3.65 14.85
CA ILE A 35 -3.94 -2.60 15.41
C ILE A 35 -5.17 -3.26 16.06
N PRO A 36 -5.50 -2.94 17.32
CA PRO A 36 -6.68 -3.52 17.98
C PRO A 36 -7.95 -3.27 17.17
N GLU A 37 -8.85 -4.25 17.16
CA GLU A 37 -10.11 -4.19 16.38
C GLU A 37 -10.93 -2.93 16.70
N GLU A 38 -10.99 -2.55 17.98
CA GLU A 38 -11.69 -1.36 18.47
C GLU A 38 -11.09 -0.05 17.94
N GLU A 39 -9.79 -0.04 17.64
CA GLU A 39 -9.15 1.11 16.98
C GLU A 39 -9.40 1.07 15.47
N VAL A 40 -9.32 -0.10 14.83
CA VAL A 40 -9.61 -0.27 13.40
C VAL A 40 -11.04 0.18 13.06
N LYS A 41 -12.02 -0.13 13.91
CA LYS A 41 -13.42 0.32 13.76
C LYS A 41 -13.57 1.84 13.78
N LYS A 42 -12.70 2.56 14.50
CA LYS A 42 -12.71 4.03 14.58
C LYS A 42 -12.02 4.69 13.38
N ILE A 43 -11.24 3.93 12.62
CA ILE A 43 -10.55 4.45 11.43
C ILE A 43 -11.56 4.70 10.31
N GLN A 44 -11.68 5.96 9.91
CA GLN A 44 -12.49 6.38 8.77
C GLN A 44 -11.68 6.26 7.48
N VAL A 45 -12.09 5.32 6.62
CA VAL A 45 -11.55 5.13 5.27
C VAL A 45 -12.41 5.93 4.29
N GLU A 46 -11.85 6.99 3.70
CA GLU A 46 -12.56 7.79 2.70
C GLU A 46 -12.61 7.10 1.35
N ARG A 47 -11.55 6.36 1.00
CA ARG A 47 -11.46 5.66 -0.28
C ARG A 47 -10.52 4.47 -0.19
N ALA A 48 -10.97 3.31 -0.68
CA ALA A 48 -10.12 2.15 -0.93
C ALA A 48 -10.43 1.58 -2.33
N HIS A 49 -9.41 1.43 -3.18
CA HIS A 49 -9.57 0.82 -4.51
C HIS A 49 -8.24 0.31 -5.05
N ARG A 50 -8.30 -0.63 -5.99
CA ARG A 50 -7.11 -1.13 -6.71
C ARG A 50 -6.72 -0.18 -7.84
N ILE A 51 -5.41 -0.11 -8.12
CA ILE A 51 -4.88 0.62 -9.27
C ILE A 51 -4.15 -0.29 -10.26
N GLY A 52 -4.22 0.07 -11.53
CA GLY A 52 -3.57 -0.66 -12.61
C GLY A 52 -4.44 -1.76 -13.24
N LYS A 53 -3.89 -2.39 -14.28
CA LYS A 53 -4.52 -3.49 -15.00
C LYS A 53 -4.39 -4.78 -14.20
N ARG A 54 -5.49 -5.51 -14.05
CA ARG A 54 -5.46 -6.84 -13.44
C ARG A 54 -4.64 -7.76 -14.34
N LYS A 55 -3.83 -8.60 -13.71
CA LYS A 55 -3.13 -9.69 -14.39
C LYS A 55 -3.71 -11.01 -13.91
N GLU A 56 -3.86 -11.97 -14.80
CA GLU A 56 -4.30 -13.32 -14.42
C GLU A 56 -3.20 -14.04 -13.64
N GLU A 57 -1.95 -13.78 -14.00
CA GLU A 57 -0.75 -14.30 -13.32
C GLU A 57 0.12 -13.16 -12.78
N GLY A 58 0.72 -13.39 -11.61
CA GLY A 58 1.69 -12.50 -10.99
C GLY A 58 1.18 -11.82 -9.72
N LYS A 59 1.78 -10.67 -9.40
CA LYS A 59 1.52 -9.97 -8.14
C LYS A 59 0.16 -9.26 -8.17
N PRO A 60 -0.60 -9.31 -7.06
CA PRO A 60 -1.85 -8.56 -6.93
C PRO A 60 -1.65 -7.07 -7.17
N ARG A 61 -2.68 -6.41 -7.69
CA ARG A 61 -2.68 -4.95 -7.85
C ARG A 61 -2.51 -4.22 -6.52
N PRO A 62 -1.73 -3.13 -6.48
CA PRO A 62 -1.68 -2.26 -5.31
C PRO A 62 -3.06 -1.69 -4.99
N MET A 63 -3.33 -1.57 -3.70
CA MET A 63 -4.51 -0.90 -3.17
C MET A 63 -4.14 0.53 -2.78
N VAL A 64 -4.83 1.50 -3.36
CA VAL A 64 -4.78 2.90 -2.94
C VAL A 64 -5.80 3.10 -1.84
N VAL A 65 -5.34 3.61 -0.71
CA VAL A 65 -6.17 3.93 0.45
C VAL A 65 -6.00 5.40 0.80
N LYS A 66 -7.12 6.08 1.04
CA LYS A 66 -7.17 7.42 1.62
C LYS A 66 -7.95 7.35 2.93
N PHE A 67 -7.30 7.74 4.01
CA PHE A 67 -7.91 7.87 5.33
C PHE A 67 -8.38 9.32 5.54
N ALA A 68 -9.40 9.52 6.38
CA ALA A 68 -9.94 10.85 6.66
C ALA A 68 -8.94 11.76 7.42
N SER A 69 -7.99 11.16 8.14
CA SER A 69 -7.02 11.88 8.95
C SER A 69 -5.59 11.61 8.48
N SER A 70 -4.84 12.67 8.20
CA SER A 70 -3.41 12.56 7.90
C SER A 70 -2.61 11.94 9.05
N LYS A 71 -3.04 12.13 10.31
CA LYS A 71 -2.40 11.46 11.46
C LYS A 71 -2.56 9.94 11.38
N CYS A 72 -3.69 9.46 10.86
CA CYS A 72 -3.90 8.03 10.62
C CYS A 72 -2.95 7.51 9.53
N ASN A 73 -2.78 8.25 8.42
CA ASN A 73 -1.79 7.92 7.39
C ASN A 73 -0.38 7.74 7.98
N ASP A 74 0.07 8.73 8.75
CA ASP A 74 1.42 8.74 9.32
C ASP A 74 1.60 7.60 10.33
N GLY A 75 0.57 7.32 11.14
CA GLY A 75 0.57 6.19 12.08
C GLY A 75 0.67 4.84 11.37
N VAL A 76 -0.18 4.61 10.35
CA VAL A 76 -0.15 3.38 9.54
C VAL A 76 1.20 3.23 8.84
N LEU A 77 1.75 4.31 8.28
CA LEU A 77 3.04 4.30 7.63
C LEU A 77 4.19 4.02 8.62
N ALA A 78 4.13 4.54 9.85
CA ALA A 78 5.11 4.23 10.89
C ALA A 78 5.09 2.75 11.29
N LEU A 79 3.90 2.15 11.33
CA LEU A 79 3.71 0.72 11.62
C LEU A 79 4.16 -0.20 10.48
N SER A 80 4.33 0.32 9.26
CA SER A 80 4.80 -0.48 8.10
C SER A 80 6.12 -1.22 8.34
N LYS A 81 6.95 -0.74 9.28
CA LYS A 81 8.19 -1.43 9.70
C LYS A 81 7.94 -2.83 10.24
N ARG A 82 6.75 -3.11 10.77
CA ARG A 82 6.32 -4.43 11.26
C ARG A 82 6.19 -5.46 10.14
N LEU A 83 5.99 -5.00 8.90
CA LEU A 83 5.84 -5.86 7.73
C LEU A 83 7.18 -6.42 7.21
N LYS A 84 8.31 -6.04 7.83
CA LYS A 84 9.63 -6.49 7.39
C LYS A 84 9.73 -8.02 7.45
N GLY A 85 10.05 -8.63 6.31
CA GLY A 85 10.12 -10.08 6.16
C GLY A 85 8.83 -10.73 5.67
N THR A 86 7.74 -9.97 5.53
CA THR A 86 6.51 -10.42 4.88
C THR A 86 6.51 -10.05 3.39
N SER A 87 5.52 -10.55 2.64
CA SER A 87 5.27 -10.18 1.24
C SER A 87 4.51 -8.85 1.08
N PHE A 88 4.14 -8.20 2.20
CA PHE A 88 3.35 -6.97 2.21
C PHE A 88 4.22 -5.72 2.30
N PHE A 89 3.77 -4.65 1.66
CA PHE A 89 4.47 -3.36 1.67
C PHE A 89 3.48 -2.20 1.74
N ILE A 90 3.85 -1.16 2.49
CA ILE A 90 3.13 0.11 2.55
C ILE A 90 4.08 1.24 2.13
N THR A 91 3.60 2.13 1.28
CA THR A 91 4.34 3.35 0.90
C THR A 91 3.36 4.48 0.63
N SER A 92 3.81 5.74 0.74
CA SER A 92 3.03 6.87 0.24
C SER A 92 2.88 6.80 -1.28
N GLN A 93 1.73 7.26 -1.78
CA GLN A 93 1.53 7.48 -3.21
C GLN A 93 2.29 8.74 -3.65
N TYR A 94 3.09 8.60 -4.72
CA TYR A 94 3.85 9.70 -5.29
C TYR A 94 3.39 9.95 -6.74
N PRO A 95 3.48 11.21 -7.22
CA PRO A 95 3.28 11.52 -8.63
C PRO A 95 4.22 10.70 -9.52
N THR A 96 3.78 10.41 -10.75
CA THR A 96 4.49 9.58 -11.71
C THR A 96 5.92 10.06 -11.92
N GLU A 97 6.13 11.37 -12.03
CA GLU A 97 7.45 11.98 -12.28
C GLU A 97 8.43 11.67 -11.13
N VAL A 98 7.94 11.62 -9.89
CA VAL A 98 8.74 11.27 -8.71
C VAL A 98 9.06 9.77 -8.69
N VAL A 99 8.09 8.95 -9.08
CA VAL A 99 8.25 7.49 -9.18
C VAL A 99 9.27 7.11 -10.27
N GLU A 100 9.22 7.80 -11.41
CA GLU A 100 10.13 7.61 -12.54
C GLU A 100 11.57 8.01 -12.18
N LYS A 101 11.77 9.19 -11.56
CA LYS A 101 13.09 9.61 -11.07
C LYS A 101 13.70 8.60 -10.11
N ARG A 102 12.89 7.99 -9.23
CA ARG A 102 13.34 6.94 -8.31
C ARG A 102 13.68 5.63 -9.03
N HIS A 103 12.94 5.26 -10.06
CA HIS A 103 13.27 4.09 -10.88
C HIS A 103 14.58 4.28 -11.63
N MET A 104 14.76 5.44 -12.27
CA MET A 104 15.98 5.77 -13.00
C MET A 104 17.21 5.76 -12.08
N GLY A 105 17.12 6.36 -10.88
CA GLY A 105 18.20 6.31 -9.90
C GLY A 105 18.55 4.89 -9.41
N LYS A 106 17.57 3.98 -9.34
CA LYS A 106 17.82 2.57 -9.00
C LYS A 106 18.53 1.82 -10.13
N GLN A 107 18.16 2.06 -11.39
CA GLN A 107 18.83 1.45 -12.55
C GLN A 107 20.31 1.86 -12.62
N VAL A 108 20.61 3.15 -12.44
CA VAL A 108 22.01 3.64 -12.43
C VAL A 108 22.83 2.95 -11.33
N ARG A 109 22.28 2.80 -10.12
CA ARG A 109 22.96 2.12 -9.01
C ARG A 109 23.17 0.63 -9.27
N ASN A 110 22.20 -0.04 -9.89
CA ASN A 110 22.35 -1.44 -10.25
C ASN A 110 23.42 -1.60 -11.32
N ASN A 111 23.41 -0.79 -12.37
CA ASN A 111 24.41 -0.82 -13.44
C ASN A 111 25.83 -0.61 -12.91
N ASN A 112 26.02 0.30 -11.96
CA ASN A 112 27.33 0.53 -11.33
C ASN A 112 27.79 -0.62 -10.41
N LYS A 113 26.88 -1.47 -9.92
CA LYS A 113 27.23 -2.66 -9.14
C LYS A 113 27.61 -3.88 -10.00
N VAL A 114 27.12 -3.96 -11.24
CA VAL A 114 27.48 -5.05 -12.17
C VAL A 114 28.80 -4.77 -12.90
N ALA A 115 29.26 -3.52 -12.87
CA ALA A 115 30.49 -3.06 -13.52
C ALA A 115 31.73 -3.07 -12.59
N GLN A 116 31.64 -3.68 -11.41
CA GLN A 116 32.75 -3.88 -10.46
C GLN A 116 32.96 -5.37 -10.18
#